data_AF-A0A9X5UL39-F1
#
_entry.id   AF-A0A9X5UL39-F1
#
_cell.length_a   1.000
_cell.length_b   1.000
_cell.length_c   1.000
_cell.angle_alpha   90.00
_cell.angle_beta   90.00
_cell.angle_gamma   90.00
#
_symmetry.space_group_name_H-M   'P 1'
#
loop_
_entity.id
_entity.type
_entity.pdbx_description
1 polymer ?
#
loop_
_entity_poly.entity_id
_entity_poly.type
_entity_poly.pdbx_seq_one_letter_code
_entity_poly.pdbx_strand_id
1 'polypeptide(L)'
;MVSVDDHVVEPAHLFEGRLPARYREKAPRFVRRDDGTMSWLYGDQVITNVGLNAVAGRPPEEFGFERRASRRSGPAVMTSTAG
;
A
#
# COMPACT_ATOMS: atom_id res chain seq x y z
N MET A 1 20.54 -9.81 18.67
CA MET A 1 19.74 -8.69 18.15
C MET A 1 18.29 -9.14 18.09
N VAL A 2 17.35 -8.22 18.28
CA VAL A 2 15.91 -8.46 18.14
C VAL A 2 15.37 -7.42 17.18
N SER A 3 14.58 -7.84 16.19
CA SER A 3 13.89 -6.93 15.27
C SER A 3 12.76 -6.23 16.02
N VAL A 4 12.61 -4.92 15.82
CA VAL A 4 11.54 -4.11 16.43
C VAL A 4 10.43 -3.76 15.43
N ASP A 5 10.62 -4.08 14.15
CA ASP A 5 9.67 -3.78 13.09
C ASP A 5 9.77 -4.80 11.96
N ASP A 6 8.87 -5.78 11.97
CA ASP A 6 8.76 -6.81 10.95
C ASP A 6 7.40 -6.68 10.25
N HIS A 7 7.39 -6.77 8.92
CA HIS A 7 6.18 -6.76 8.12
C HIS A 7 5.94 -8.13 7.46
N VAL A 8 4.68 -8.52 7.36
CA VAL A 8 4.25 -9.71 6.62
C VAL A 8 3.49 -9.31 5.36
N VAL A 9 3.51 -10.19 4.36
CA VAL A 9 2.68 -10.05 3.17
C VAL A 9 1.51 -11.01 3.30
N GLU A 10 0.30 -10.47 3.38
CA GLU A 10 -0.90 -11.26 3.55
C GLU A 10 -1.39 -11.87 2.22
N PRO A 11 -2.04 -13.05 2.26
CA PRO A 11 -2.63 -13.63 1.08
C PRO A 11 -3.79 -12.76 0.55
N ALA A 12 -3.99 -12.79 -0.77
CA ALA A 12 -5.02 -12.01 -1.46
C ALA A 12 -6.45 -12.16 -0.88
N HIS A 13 -6.76 -13.35 -0.35
CA HIS A 13 -8.06 -13.73 0.18
C HIS A 13 -8.18 -13.51 1.70
N LEU A 14 -7.29 -12.71 2.31
CA LEU A 14 -7.25 -12.52 3.77
C LEU A 14 -8.61 -12.10 4.35
N PHE A 15 -9.34 -11.23 3.67
CA PHE A 15 -10.60 -10.69 4.21
C PHE A 15 -11.85 -11.50 3.81
N GLU A 16 -11.71 -12.44 2.88
CA GLU A 16 -12.82 -13.24 2.37
C GLU A 16 -13.42 -14.12 3.49
N GLY A 17 -14.73 -14.00 3.71
CA GLY A 17 -15.46 -14.77 4.72
C GLY A 17 -15.15 -14.42 6.18
N ARG A 18 -14.17 -13.54 6.46
CA ARG A 18 -13.75 -13.20 7.83
C ARG A 18 -14.40 -11.94 8.40
N LEU A 19 -15.11 -11.18 7.57
CA LEU A 19 -15.75 -9.92 7.97
C LEU A 19 -17.28 -10.06 8.16
N PRO A 20 -17.85 -9.37 9.17
CA PRO A 20 -19.30 -9.17 9.26
C PRO A 20 -19.87 -8.59 7.96
N ALA A 21 -21.10 -8.98 7.61
CA ALA A 21 -21.73 -8.63 6.33
C ALA A 21 -21.66 -7.13 6.01
N ARG A 22 -21.90 -6.28 7.01
CA ARG A 22 -21.85 -4.81 6.90
C ARG A 22 -20.50 -4.20 6.49
N TYR A 23 -19.41 -4.97 6.56
CA TYR A 23 -18.06 -4.49 6.22
C TYR A 23 -17.47 -5.16 4.99
N ARG A 24 -18.09 -6.19 4.42
CA ARG A 24 -17.53 -6.92 3.27
C ARG A 24 -17.26 -6.04 2.07
N GLU A 25 -18.13 -5.06 1.83
CA GLU A 25 -17.96 -4.11 0.72
C GLU A 25 -16.78 -3.15 0.92
N LYS A 26 -16.46 -2.83 2.19
CA LYS A 26 -15.37 -1.94 2.58
C LYS A 26 -14.04 -2.66 2.78
N ALA A 27 -14.01 -3.98 2.63
CA ALA A 27 -12.82 -4.78 2.81
C ALA A 27 -11.73 -4.39 1.79
N PRO A 28 -10.45 -4.36 2.20
CA PRO A 28 -9.36 -4.25 1.24
C PRO A 28 -9.41 -5.40 0.24
N ARG A 29 -9.16 -5.11 -1.04
CA ARG A 29 -9.17 -6.12 -2.12
C ARG A 29 -7.85 -6.14 -2.85
N PHE A 30 -7.34 -7.33 -3.14
CA PHE A 30 -6.17 -7.48 -3.99
C PHE A 30 -6.61 -7.53 -5.46
N VAL A 31 -6.34 -6.47 -6.22
CA VAL A 31 -6.81 -6.26 -7.58
C VAL A 31 -5.67 -6.29 -8.59
N ARG A 32 -5.95 -6.80 -9.80
CA ARG A 32 -5.04 -6.72 -10.95
C ARG A 32 -5.27 -5.41 -11.67
N ARG A 33 -4.20 -4.66 -11.94
CA ARG A 33 -4.20 -3.45 -12.76
C ARG A 33 -4.04 -3.75 -14.24
N ASP A 34 -4.30 -2.75 -15.08
CA ASP A 34 -4.21 -2.84 -16.54
C ASP A 34 -2.80 -3.17 -17.05
N ASP A 35 -1.76 -2.77 -16.31
CA ASP A 35 -0.36 -3.08 -16.62
C ASP A 35 0.05 -4.51 -16.21
N GLY A 36 -0.89 -5.32 -15.73
CA GLY A 36 -0.67 -6.70 -15.27
C GLY A 36 -0.11 -6.81 -13.84
N THR A 37 0.13 -5.69 -13.15
CA THR A 37 0.58 -5.70 -11.74
C THR A 37 -0.58 -5.94 -10.77
N MET A 38 -0.25 -6.37 -9.55
CA MET A 38 -1.22 -6.55 -8.47
C MET A 38 -1.08 -5.43 -7.43
N SER A 39 -2.19 -5.01 -6.83
CA SER A 39 -2.17 -4.08 -5.68
C SER A 39 -3.43 -4.12 -4.83
N TRP A 40 -3.33 -3.52 -3.65
CA TRP A 40 -4.46 -3.38 -2.75
C TRP A 40 -5.33 -2.18 -3.15
N LEU A 41 -6.62 -2.41 -3.26
CA LEU A 41 -7.65 -1.38 -3.29
C LEU A 41 -8.20 -1.23 -1.87
N TYR A 42 -8.09 -0.04 -1.31
CA TYR A 42 -8.65 0.33 -0.02
C TYR A 42 -9.65 1.47 -0.22
N GLY A 43 -10.95 1.17 -0.09
CA GLY A 43 -11.98 2.10 -0.54
C GLY A 43 -11.90 2.33 -2.05
N ASP A 44 -11.73 3.58 -2.47
CA ASP A 44 -11.49 4.00 -3.85
C ASP A 44 -9.99 4.20 -4.18
N GLN A 45 -9.11 4.02 -3.19
CA GLN A 45 -7.69 4.28 -3.35
C GLN A 45 -6.90 3.02 -3.67
N VAL A 46 -6.15 3.08 -4.76
CA VAL A 46 -5.22 2.04 -5.15
C VAL A 46 -3.90 2.27 -4.43
N ILE A 47 -3.64 1.45 -3.43
CA ILE A 47 -2.40 1.45 -2.66
C ILE A 47 -1.37 0.65 -3.44
N THR A 48 -0.48 1.37 -4.10
CA THR A 48 0.75 0.78 -4.64
C THR A 48 1.61 0.36 -3.46
N ASN A 49 2.22 -0.82 -3.56
CA ASN A 49 3.08 -1.37 -2.51
C ASN A 49 4.20 -0.36 -2.20
N VAL A 50 4.01 0.49 -1.19
CA VAL A 50 4.99 1.45 -0.71
C VAL A 50 5.98 0.61 0.06
N GLY A 51 7.11 0.30 -0.59
CA GLY A 51 8.09 -0.61 -0.04
C GLY A 51 8.52 -0.14 1.35
N LEU A 52 8.43 -1.03 2.34
CA LEU A 52 9.47 -1.39 3.31
C LEU A 52 10.41 -0.25 3.78
N ASN A 53 9.90 0.94 4.03
CA ASN A 53 10.71 2.05 4.53
C ASN A 53 10.26 2.40 5.94
N ALA A 54 11.10 2.07 6.92
CA ALA A 54 11.02 2.66 8.25
C ALA A 54 11.38 4.15 8.11
N VAL A 55 10.36 4.99 7.97
CA VAL A 55 10.52 6.44 7.81
C VAL A 55 10.41 7.20 9.14
N ALA A 56 10.42 6.49 10.27
CA ALA A 56 10.42 7.12 11.59
C ALA A 56 11.62 8.07 11.72
N GLY A 57 11.34 9.38 11.80
CA GLY A 57 12.35 10.43 11.90
C GLY A 57 12.82 11.06 10.58
N ARG A 58 12.29 10.63 9.42
CA ARG A 58 12.59 11.28 8.12
C ARG A 58 11.58 12.40 7.83
N PRO A 59 12.00 13.50 7.18
CA PRO A 59 11.07 14.51 6.66
C PRO A 59 10.03 13.85 5.74
N PRO A 60 8.74 14.27 5.78
CA PRO A 60 7.70 13.71 4.91
C PRO A 60 8.03 13.72 3.43
N GLU A 61 8.86 14.66 3.00
CA GLU A 61 9.37 14.81 1.63
C GLU A 61 10.24 13.63 1.18
N GLU A 62 10.73 12.82 2.12
CA GLU A 62 11.58 11.66 1.87
C GLU A 62 10.82 10.33 1.87
N PHE A 63 9.52 10.34 2.17
CA PHE A 63 8.69 9.14 2.16
C PHE A 63 8.56 8.62 0.72
N GLY A 64 9.00 7.39 0.46
CA GLY A 64 8.87 6.74 -0.85
C GLY A 64 10.04 6.93 -1.82
N PHE A 65 11.16 7.53 -1.40
CA PHE A 65 12.35 7.74 -2.25
C PHE A 65 13.30 6.53 -2.37
N GLU A 66 12.94 5.33 -1.89
CA GLU A 66 13.67 4.12 -2.28
C GLU A 66 13.24 3.65 -3.67
N ARG A 67 14.20 3.71 -4.61
CA ARG A 67 14.02 3.26 -5.99
C ARG A 67 13.71 1.76 -6.04
N ARG A 68 12.44 1.41 -6.31
CA ARG A 68 12.12 0.16 -6.98
C ARG A 68 12.69 0.23 -8.40
N ALA A 69 13.72 -0.54 -8.71
CA ALA A 69 14.24 -0.66 -10.06
C ALA A 69 13.19 -1.32 -10.97
N SER A 70 12.38 -0.53 -11.68
CA SER A 70 11.86 -0.90 -13.00
C SER A 70 11.31 0.35 -13.71
N ARG A 71 11.62 0.43 -15.00
CA ARG A 71 11.45 1.60 -15.86
C ARG A 71 9.98 2.02 -15.96
N ARG A 72 9.72 3.30 -15.66
CA ARG A 72 8.50 4.09 -15.92
C ARG A 72 7.40 4.04 -14.85
N SER A 73 7.65 4.66 -13.70
CA SER A 73 6.61 5.14 -12.78
C SER A 73 6.39 6.64 -13.02
N GLY A 74 5.14 7.03 -13.34
CA GLY A 74 4.70 8.43 -13.38
C GLY A 74 4.68 9.06 -11.97
N PRO A 75 4.50 10.39 -11.86
CA PRO A 75 4.68 11.09 -10.60
C PRO A 75 3.62 10.65 -9.58
N ALA A 76 4.08 10.31 -8.38
CA ALA A 76 3.21 10.17 -7.22
C ALA A 76 2.66 11.56 -6.88
N VAL A 77 1.35 11.76 -7.07
CA VAL A 77 0.67 12.99 -6.67
C VAL A 77 0.43 12.93 -5.16
N MET A 78 1.21 13.72 -4.43
CA MET A 78 1.01 14.02 -3.02
C MET A 78 -0.07 15.10 -2.91
N THR A 79 -1.32 14.71 -2.66
CA THR A 79 -2.36 15.68 -2.29
C THR A 79 -2.15 16.08 -0.82
N SER A 80 -1.35 17.13 -0.62
CA SER A 80 -1.37 17.92 0.61
C SER A 80 -2.71 18.66 0.69
N THR A 81 -3.50 18.37 1.72
CA THR A 81 -4.58 19.27 2.13
C THR A 81 -4.17 19.81 3.49
N ALA A 82 -3.56 20.99 3.49
CA ALA A 82 -3.36 21.80 4.68
C ALA A 82 -4.65 22.61 4.92
N GLY A 83 -5.14 22.57 6.16
CA GLY A 83 -6.09 23.54 6.71
C GLY A 83 -5.37 24.56 7.58
#